data_AF-A0AAV5TLH6-F1
#
_entry.id   AF-A0AAV5TLH6-F1
#
_cell.length_a   1.000
_cell.length_b   1.000
_cell.length_c   1.000
_cell.angle_alpha   90.00
_cell.angle_beta   90.00
_cell.angle_gamma   90.00
#
_symmetry.space_group_name_H-M   'P 1'
#
loop_
_entity.id
_entity.type
_entity.pdbx_description
1 polymer ?
#
loop_
_entity_poly.entity_id
_entity_poly.type
_entity_poly.pdbx_seq_one_letter_code
_entity_poly.pdbx_strand_id
1 'polypeptide(L)'
;AGGPSYLTIRGQLFCNGNLIGGRAILYEKDLMLKEIYDEVDILISSNDPRRTNSSLIDTCGPISQIYLHGQESELNGAEWILKIEPKCDGDPLCGKEFVLDWSERSMSGRQNFLIKNIDVCSQEHRDKASSEPHA
;
A
#
# COMPACT_ATOMS: atom_id res chain seq x y z
N ALA A 1 6.49 -10.44 27.84
CA ALA A 1 6.94 -10.93 26.53
C ALA A 1 6.01 -10.35 25.48
N GLY A 2 6.52 -9.51 24.58
CA GLY A 2 5.75 -9.02 23.44
C GLY A 2 5.50 -10.18 22.48
N GLY A 3 4.27 -10.28 21.95
CA GLY A 3 3.98 -11.21 20.86
C GLY A 3 4.44 -10.64 19.52
N PRO A 4 4.47 -11.47 18.45
CA PRO A 4 4.85 -11.00 17.12
C PRO A 4 3.91 -9.90 16.63
N SER A 5 4.46 -8.88 15.96
CA SER A 5 3.68 -7.82 15.34
C SER A 5 3.28 -8.21 13.91
N TYR A 6 2.10 -7.78 13.51
CA TYR A 6 1.56 -8.05 12.18
C TYR A 6 1.04 -6.76 11.59
N LEU A 7 1.30 -6.55 10.30
CA LEU A 7 0.72 -5.47 9.54
C LEU A 7 -0.12 -6.04 8.40
N THR A 8 -1.34 -5.56 8.26
CA THR A 8 -2.16 -5.80 7.07
C THR A 8 -2.51 -4.47 6.45
N ILE A 9 -2.31 -4.32 5.15
CA ILE A 9 -2.62 -3.11 4.40
C ILE A 9 -3.67 -3.46 3.35
N ARG A 10 -4.75 -2.68 3.33
CA ARG A 10 -5.80 -2.75 2.32
C ARG A 10 -6.05 -1.38 1.73
N GLY A 11 -6.14 -1.28 0.41
CA GLY A 11 -6.40 -0.01 -0.23
C GLY A 11 -6.64 -0.10 -1.72
N GLN A 12 -6.80 1.04 -2.38
CA GLN A 12 -6.93 1.16 -3.84
C GLN A 12 -5.97 2.24 -4.36
N LEU A 13 -5.32 1.98 -5.50
CA LEU A 13 -4.45 2.96 -6.14
C LEU A 13 -5.19 3.88 -7.11
N PHE A 14 -4.92 5.17 -6.98
CA PHE A 14 -5.41 6.23 -7.85
C PHE A 14 -4.27 7.16 -8.29
N CYS A 15 -4.47 7.85 -9.40
CA CYS A 15 -3.71 9.02 -9.82
C CYS A 15 -4.69 10.09 -10.26
N ASN A 16 -4.74 11.20 -9.53
CA ASN A 16 -5.66 12.32 -9.78
C ASN A 16 -7.13 11.84 -9.90
N GLY A 17 -7.54 10.96 -8.99
CA GLY A 17 -8.88 10.37 -8.96
C GLY A 17 -9.16 9.26 -9.99
N ASN A 18 -8.23 8.96 -10.90
CA ASN A 18 -8.37 7.82 -11.82
C ASN A 18 -7.73 6.57 -11.23
N LEU A 19 -8.40 5.42 -11.34
CA LEU A 19 -7.81 4.14 -10.94
C LEU A 19 -6.57 3.86 -11.79
N ILE A 20 -5.48 3.46 -11.13
CA ILE A 20 -4.23 3.07 -11.79
C ILE A 20 -3.75 1.66 -11.38
N GLY A 21 -2.92 1.06 -12.22
CA GLY A 21 -2.17 -0.14 -11.87
C GLY A 21 -0.83 0.23 -11.24
N GLY A 22 -0.03 -0.76 -10.90
CA GLY A 22 1.28 -0.55 -10.32
C GLY A 22 1.85 -1.81 -9.71
N ARG A 23 2.84 -1.62 -8.86
CA ARG A 23 3.46 -2.65 -8.04
C ARG A 23 3.61 -2.10 -6.64
N ALA A 24 3.23 -2.86 -5.62
CA ALA A 24 3.36 -2.45 -4.24
C ALA A 24 4.15 -3.49 -3.46
N ILE A 25 5.11 -3.04 -2.65
CA ILE A 25 6.04 -3.90 -1.92
C ILE A 25 6.16 -3.39 -0.49
N LEU A 26 6.04 -4.32 0.47
CA LEU A 26 6.12 -4.06 1.90
C LEU A 26 7.43 -4.60 2.48
N TYR A 27 8.13 -3.73 3.23
CA TYR A 27 9.41 -4.04 3.87
C TYR A 27 9.40 -3.62 5.34
N GLU A 28 10.26 -4.25 6.13
CA GLU A 28 10.65 -3.75 7.45
C GLU A 28 11.96 -2.97 7.33
N LYS A 29 12.02 -1.76 7.89
CA LYS A 29 13.12 -0.80 7.73
C LYS A 29 14.45 -1.34 8.25
N ASP A 30 14.42 -1.99 9.41
CA ASP A 30 15.60 -2.60 10.02
C ASP A 30 16.21 -3.72 9.16
N LEU A 31 15.44 -4.23 8.19
CA LEU A 31 15.81 -5.28 7.26
C LEU A 31 15.85 -4.81 5.80
N MET A 32 15.94 -3.49 5.54
CA MET A 32 15.92 -2.83 4.22
C MET A 32 16.83 -3.42 3.12
N LEU A 33 17.71 -4.36 3.45
CA LEU A 33 18.62 -5.03 2.51
C LEU A 33 18.42 -6.56 2.42
N LYS A 34 17.48 -7.16 3.15
CA LYS A 34 17.42 -8.62 3.29
C LYS A 34 16.05 -9.25 3.06
N GLU A 35 14.93 -8.56 3.30
CA GLU A 35 13.64 -9.25 3.30
C GLU A 35 12.50 -8.41 2.70
N ILE A 36 11.91 -8.93 1.63
CA ILE A 36 10.61 -8.51 1.12
C ILE A 36 9.59 -9.40 1.82
N TYR A 37 8.65 -8.79 2.53
CA TYR A 37 7.61 -9.55 3.21
C TYR A 37 6.47 -9.92 2.29
N ASP A 38 6.01 -8.95 1.51
CA ASP A 38 4.92 -9.15 0.57
C ASP A 38 5.03 -8.18 -0.60
N GLU A 39 4.57 -8.63 -1.76
CA GLU A 39 4.58 -7.90 -3.02
C GLU A 39 3.34 -8.25 -3.82
N VAL A 40 2.71 -7.24 -4.42
CA VAL A 40 1.55 -7.41 -5.29
C VAL A 40 1.68 -6.58 -6.56
N ASP A 41 1.43 -7.23 -7.69
CA ASP A 41 1.17 -6.56 -8.96
C ASP A 41 -0.31 -6.14 -9.03
N ILE A 42 -0.51 -4.86 -9.26
CA ILE A 42 -1.82 -4.21 -9.28
C ILE A 42 -2.13 -3.94 -10.74
N LEU A 43 -3.13 -4.64 -11.26
CA LEU A 43 -3.45 -4.57 -12.68
C LEU A 43 -4.67 -3.66 -12.89
N ILE A 44 -4.79 -3.11 -14.09
CA ILE A 44 -6.05 -2.49 -14.52
C ILE A 44 -6.42 -3.10 -15.84
N SER A 45 -7.40 -4.00 -15.81
CA SER A 45 -8.06 -4.43 -17.04
C SER A 45 -9.11 -3.40 -17.42
N SER A 46 -8.98 -2.85 -18.63
CA SER A 46 -9.97 -1.93 -19.20
C SER A 46 -11.35 -2.55 -19.35
N ASN A 47 -11.43 -3.88 -19.44
CA ASN A 47 -12.64 -4.65 -19.67
C ASN A 47 -13.20 -5.27 -18.38
N ASP A 48 -12.67 -4.90 -17.21
CA ASP A 48 -13.13 -5.48 -15.96
C ASP A 48 -14.53 -4.98 -15.57
N PRO A 49 -15.51 -5.87 -15.40
CA PRO A 49 -16.87 -5.47 -15.05
C PRO A 49 -16.98 -4.80 -13.67
N ARG A 50 -16.00 -4.97 -12.77
CA ARG A 50 -15.94 -4.29 -11.47
C ARG A 50 -15.66 -2.79 -11.61
N ARG A 51 -15.15 -2.30 -12.75
CA ARG A 51 -14.97 -0.86 -13.01
C ARG A 51 -16.29 -0.11 -13.11
N THR A 52 -17.35 -0.78 -13.57
CA THR A 52 -18.66 -0.17 -13.83
C THR A 52 -19.75 -0.70 -12.91
N ASN A 53 -19.57 -1.89 -12.32
CA ASN A 53 -20.51 -2.48 -11.37
C ASN A 53 -19.92 -2.53 -9.96
N SER A 54 -20.30 -1.55 -9.13
CA SER A 54 -19.82 -1.41 -7.75
C SER A 54 -20.22 -2.56 -6.83
N SER A 55 -21.26 -3.34 -7.15
CA SER A 55 -21.67 -4.50 -6.34
C SER A 55 -20.68 -5.68 -6.39
N LEU A 56 -19.81 -5.72 -7.42
CA LEU A 56 -18.80 -6.77 -7.59
C LEU A 56 -17.48 -6.45 -6.87
N ILE A 57 -17.38 -5.26 -6.25
CA ILE A 57 -16.16 -4.78 -5.58
C ILE A 57 -15.86 -5.60 -4.33
N ASP A 58 -16.87 -5.89 -3.51
CA ASP A 58 -16.66 -6.56 -2.21
C ASP A 58 -16.42 -8.07 -2.32
N THR A 59 -16.89 -8.71 -3.39
CA THR A 59 -16.80 -10.17 -3.55
C THR A 59 -15.46 -10.63 -4.13
N CYS A 60 -14.88 -9.85 -5.03
CA CYS A 60 -13.67 -10.23 -5.77
C CYS A 60 -12.52 -9.23 -5.62
N GLY A 61 -12.75 -8.07 -5.00
CA GLY A 61 -11.80 -6.96 -4.91
C GLY A 61 -11.49 -6.31 -6.28
N PRO A 62 -11.55 -4.97 -6.48
CA PRO A 62 -11.11 -4.34 -7.72
C PRO A 62 -9.64 -4.64 -8.04
N ILE A 63 -9.28 -4.71 -9.32
CA ILE A 63 -7.90 -5.03 -9.74
C ILE A 63 -6.89 -3.94 -9.32
N SER A 64 -7.37 -2.73 -9.02
CA SER A 64 -6.59 -1.64 -8.45
C SER A 64 -6.36 -1.74 -6.93
N GLN A 65 -6.84 -2.81 -6.28
CA GLN A 65 -6.69 -3.00 -4.85
C GLN A 65 -5.31 -3.53 -4.48
N ILE A 66 -4.83 -3.07 -3.33
CA ILE A 66 -3.70 -3.66 -2.64
C ILE A 66 -4.20 -4.47 -1.45
N TYR A 67 -3.61 -5.65 -1.29
CA TYR A 67 -3.71 -6.46 -0.09
C TYR A 67 -2.31 -6.96 0.22
N LEU A 68 -1.69 -6.39 1.25
CA LEU A 68 -0.33 -6.76 1.68
C LEU A 68 -0.35 -7.19 3.14
N HIS A 69 0.43 -8.21 3.47
CA HIS A 69 0.57 -8.73 4.82
C HIS A 69 2.04 -8.88 5.22
N GLY A 70 2.46 -8.18 6.27
CA GLY A 70 3.77 -8.31 6.88
C GLY A 70 3.67 -8.91 8.28
N GLN A 71 4.62 -9.77 8.64
CA GLN A 71 4.82 -10.26 10.00
C GLN A 71 6.21 -9.86 10.44
N GLU A 72 6.33 -9.20 11.60
CA GLU A 72 7.61 -8.82 12.19
C GLU A 72 8.52 -10.05 12.38
N SER A 73 9.78 -9.92 11.98
CA SER A 73 10.78 -10.97 12.18
C SER A 73 11.37 -10.95 13.60
N GLU A 74 11.48 -9.79 14.25
CA GLU A 74 11.96 -9.65 15.63
C GLU A 74 10.80 -9.48 16.64
N LEU A 75 11.08 -9.29 17.93
CA LEU A 75 10.04 -9.20 18.99
C LEU A 75 9.98 -7.82 19.66
N ASN A 76 10.47 -6.79 18.97
CA ASN A 76 10.78 -5.48 19.57
C ASN A 76 9.97 -4.32 18.96
N GLY A 77 9.00 -4.62 18.09
CA GLY A 77 8.23 -3.66 17.31
C GLY A 77 8.84 -3.48 15.92
N ALA A 78 7.98 -3.57 14.90
CA ALA A 78 8.41 -3.47 13.52
C ALA A 78 8.29 -2.03 13.00
N GLU A 79 9.31 -1.62 12.24
CA GLU A 79 9.34 -0.39 11.47
C GLU A 79 8.98 -0.68 10.02
N TRP A 80 7.83 -0.22 9.52
CA TRP A 80 7.35 -0.62 8.19
C TRP A 80 7.51 0.47 7.13
N ILE A 81 7.86 0.04 5.92
CA ILE A 81 7.90 0.90 4.73
C ILE A 81 7.10 0.23 3.61
N LEU A 82 6.12 0.97 3.08
CA LEU A 82 5.40 0.59 1.86
C LEU A 82 5.95 1.39 0.68
N LYS A 83 6.36 0.69 -0.38
CA LYS A 83 6.78 1.28 -1.64
C LYS A 83 5.79 0.92 -2.73
N ILE A 84 5.36 1.92 -3.50
CA ILE A 84 4.45 1.75 -4.62
C ILE A 84 5.09 2.33 -5.87
N GLU A 85 5.21 1.52 -6.91
CA GLU A 85 5.61 1.93 -8.25
C GLU A 85 4.37 2.02 -9.13
N PRO A 86 3.82 3.23 -9.33
CA PRO A 86 2.58 3.38 -10.10
C PRO A 86 2.81 3.22 -11.60
N LYS A 87 1.89 2.50 -12.26
CA LYS A 87 1.81 2.35 -13.72
C LYS A 87 0.61 3.15 -14.22
N CYS A 88 0.88 4.35 -14.70
CA CYS A 88 -0.12 5.25 -15.24
C CYS A 88 0.44 6.14 -16.34
N ASP A 89 -0.44 6.57 -17.25
CA ASP A 89 -0.07 7.34 -18.44
C ASP A 89 -0.30 8.84 -18.20
N GLY A 90 0.66 9.66 -18.63
CA GLY A 90 0.46 11.11 -18.77
C GLY A 90 0.67 11.97 -17.53
N ASP A 91 1.10 11.41 -16.40
CA ASP A 91 1.46 12.18 -15.19
C ASP A 91 2.96 12.05 -14.85
N PRO A 92 3.70 13.15 -14.58
CA PRO A 92 5.13 13.11 -14.25
C PRO A 92 5.50 12.38 -12.94
N LEU A 93 4.51 12.12 -12.07
CA LEU A 93 4.68 11.34 -10.85
C LEU A 93 4.44 9.83 -11.09
N CYS A 94 3.84 9.46 -12.22
CA CYS A 94 3.81 8.06 -12.67
C CYS A 94 5.24 7.58 -12.98
N GLY A 95 5.60 6.39 -12.51
CA GLY A 95 6.96 5.86 -12.61
C GLY A 95 7.95 6.36 -11.55
N LYS A 96 7.57 7.32 -10.70
CA LYS A 96 8.32 7.63 -9.48
C LYS A 96 7.79 6.81 -8.32
N GLU A 97 8.71 6.21 -7.58
CA GLU A 97 8.37 5.47 -6.36
C GLU A 97 7.59 6.38 -5.40
N PHE A 98 6.47 5.87 -4.91
CA PHE A 98 5.69 6.45 -3.85
C PHE A 98 5.97 5.68 -2.58
N VAL A 99 6.58 6.34 -1.59
CA VAL A 99 7.05 5.72 -0.37
C VAL A 99 6.22 6.23 0.80
N LEU A 100 5.66 5.31 1.57
CA LEU A 100 5.10 5.56 2.90
C LEU A 100 6.04 4.94 3.92
N ASP A 101 6.72 5.80 4.68
CA ASP A 101 7.63 5.38 5.75
C ASP A 101 6.93 5.58 7.10
N TRP A 102 6.63 4.48 7.79
CA TRP A 102 6.03 4.49 9.13
C TRP A 102 7.00 4.07 10.23
N SER A 103 8.30 4.03 9.92
CA SER A 103 9.33 3.62 10.87
C SER A 103 9.44 4.48 12.13
N GLU A 104 9.16 5.78 12.04
CA GLU A 104 9.16 6.65 13.22
C GLU A 104 8.06 6.29 14.23
N ARG A 105 7.16 5.37 13.86
CA ARG A 105 6.10 4.83 14.70
C ARG A 105 6.29 3.32 14.83
N SER A 106 7.34 2.89 15.53
CA SER A 106 7.52 1.46 15.87
C SER A 106 6.19 0.85 16.32
N MET A 107 5.73 -0.15 15.56
CA MET A 107 4.41 -0.74 15.74
C MET A 107 4.53 -2.08 16.43
N SER A 108 3.83 -2.23 17.55
CA SER A 108 3.72 -3.51 18.25
C SER A 108 2.33 -4.14 18.08
N GLY A 109 2.31 -5.47 18.02
CA GLY A 109 1.07 -6.25 17.94
C GLY A 109 0.41 -6.20 16.56
N ARG A 110 -0.90 -6.48 16.51
CA ARG A 110 -1.64 -6.60 15.25
C ARG A 110 -2.19 -5.25 14.80
N GLN A 111 -1.73 -4.78 13.65
CA GLN A 111 -2.14 -3.54 12.99
C GLN A 111 -2.86 -3.84 11.67
N ASN A 112 -3.90 -3.05 11.38
CA ASN A 112 -4.62 -3.12 10.11
C ASN A 112 -4.82 -1.70 9.58
N PHE A 113 -4.21 -1.41 8.44
CA PHE A 113 -4.30 -0.14 7.75
C PHE A 113 -5.28 -0.26 6.58
N LEU A 114 -6.40 0.43 6.71
CA LEU A 114 -7.41 0.53 5.66
C LEU A 114 -7.26 1.87 4.94
N ILE A 115 -6.33 1.93 3.99
CA ILE A 115 -6.04 3.13 3.20
C ILE A 115 -6.94 3.10 1.96
N LYS A 116 -8.20 3.49 2.14
CA LYS A 116 -9.26 3.30 1.11
C LYS A 116 -8.83 3.77 -0.28
N ASN A 117 -8.23 4.96 -0.35
CA ASN A 117 -7.75 5.55 -1.59
C ASN A 117 -6.31 6.02 -1.38
N ILE A 118 -5.38 5.54 -2.20
CA ILE A 118 -4.00 6.02 -2.26
C ILE A 118 -3.86 6.77 -3.57
N ASP A 119 -3.90 8.10 -3.53
CA ASP A 119 -3.65 8.91 -4.72
C ASP A 119 -2.16 9.22 -4.83
N VAL A 120 -1.46 8.46 -5.65
CA VAL A 120 -0.02 8.59 -5.83
C VAL A 120 0.38 9.86 -6.60
N CYS A 121 -0.56 10.55 -7.25
CA CYS A 121 -0.27 11.77 -8.01
C CYS A 121 -0.62 13.04 -7.23
N SER A 122 -1.26 12.90 -6.07
CA SER A 122 -1.54 14.02 -5.17
C SER A 122 -0.39 14.26 -4.21
N GLN A 123 0.36 15.35 -4.39
CA GLN A 123 1.45 15.73 -3.48
C GLN A 123 0.96 15.88 -2.02
N GLU A 124 -0.22 16.47 -1.82
CA GLU A 124 -0.82 16.60 -0.49
C GLU A 124 -1.07 15.23 0.16
N HIS A 125 -1.53 14.26 -0.63
CA HIS A 125 -1.73 12.90 -0.14
C HIS A 125 -0.41 12.22 0.16
N ARG A 126 0.63 12.48 -0.64
CA ARG A 126 1.97 11.94 -0.38
C ARG A 126 2.53 12.39 0.97
N ASP A 127 2.36 13.68 1.26
CA ASP A 127 2.86 14.28 2.48
C ASP A 127 2.05 13.83 3.72
N LYS A 128 0.72 13.65 3.59
CA LYS A 128 -0.16 13.19 4.67
C LYS A 128 -0.09 11.70 4.97
N ALA A 129 -0.09 10.83 3.95
CA ALA A 129 -0.12 9.38 4.17
C ALA A 129 1.16 8.85 4.85
N SER A 130 2.26 9.59 4.73
CA SER A 130 3.52 9.29 5.42
C SER A 130 3.43 9.61 6.91
N SER A 131 2.68 10.66 7.30
CA SER A 131 2.53 11.08 8.70
C SER A 131 1.29 10.47 9.38
N GLU A 132 0.29 10.02 8.63
CA GLU A 132 -0.97 9.48 9.15
C GLU A 132 -1.39 8.20 8.40
N PRO A 133 -0.87 7.01 8.78
CA PRO A 133 -1.19 5.73 8.12
C PRO A 133 -2.67 5.32 8.08
N HIS A 134 -3.52 6.01 8.85
CA HIS A 134 -4.94 5.73 8.98
C HIS A 134 -5.85 6.76 8.29
N ALA A 135 -5.29 7.86 7.77
CA ALA A 135 -6.03 8.99 7.21
C ALA A 135 -6.34 8.81 5.71
#